data_AF-A0A137S1X2-F1
#
_entry.id   AF-A0A137S1X2-F1
#
_cell.length_a   1.000
_cell.length_b   1.000
_cell.length_c   1.000
_cell.angle_alpha   90.00
_cell.angle_beta   90.00
_cell.angle_gamma   90.00
#
_symmetry.space_group_name_H-M   'P 1'
#
loop_
_entity.id
_entity.type
_entity.pdbx_description
1 polymer ?
#
loop_
_entity_poly.entity_id
_entity_poly.type
_entity_poly.pdbx_seq_one_letter_code
_entity_poly.pdbx_strand_id
1 'polypeptide(L)'
;MYSKRFAKEVQITRHAAQRMQSRAISERELSLLIEEGQTRFKDSKRFWIAHFFEERCDNLLCVPVVHEKDLLVVKTVMHHFSWEG
;
A
#
# COMPACT_ATOMS: atom_id res chain seq x y z
N MET A 1 10.94 5.27 -3.21
CA MET A 1 10.17 6.46 -2.78
C MET A 1 10.27 6.55 -1.27
N TYR A 2 10.31 7.75 -0.70
CA TYR A 2 10.37 7.93 0.76
C TYR A 2 9.00 8.29 1.30
N SER A 3 8.55 7.58 2.34
CA SER A 3 7.32 7.91 3.06
C SER A 3 7.60 8.86 4.21
N LYS A 4 6.92 10.02 4.21
CA LYS A 4 7.05 11.02 5.29
C LYS A 4 6.26 10.58 6.52
N ARG A 5 5.05 10.05 6.33
CA ARG A 5 4.18 9.53 7.40
C ARG A 5 4.88 8.55 8.31
N PHE A 6 5.68 7.65 7.74
CA PHE A 6 6.38 6.60 8.49
C PHE A 6 7.88 6.84 8.64
N ALA A 7 8.39 7.95 8.09
CA ALA A 7 9.80 8.34 8.07
C ALA A 7 10.74 7.24 7.54
N LYS A 8 10.37 6.55 6.45
CA LYS A 8 11.08 5.37 5.91
C LYS A 8 11.08 5.28 4.40
N GLU A 9 12.11 4.64 3.86
CA GLU A 9 12.13 4.24 2.45
C GLU A 9 11.09 3.14 2.20
N VAL A 10 10.35 3.27 1.11
CA VAL A 10 9.36 2.29 0.68
C VAL A 10 10.01 1.37 -0.35
N GLN A 11 10.07 0.09 0.00
CA GLN A 11 10.51 -0.97 -0.90
C GLN A 11 9.32 -1.69 -1.51
N ILE A 12 9.17 -1.56 -2.82
CA ILE A 12 8.15 -2.27 -3.60
C ILE A 12 8.73 -3.63 -3.99
N THR A 13 8.10 -4.71 -3.55
CA THR A 13 8.51 -6.05 -3.99
C THR A 13 8.21 -6.28 -5.47
N ARG A 14 8.93 -7.21 -6.12
CA ARG A 14 8.66 -7.60 -7.51
C ARG A 14 7.19 -7.97 -7.75
N HIS A 15 6.59 -8.70 -6.82
CA HIS A 15 5.18 -9.09 -6.90
C HIS A 15 4.25 -7.87 -6.84
N ALA A 16 4.50 -6.92 -5.93
CA ALA A 16 3.72 -5.68 -5.87
C ALA A 16 3.87 -4.85 -7.15
N ALA A 17 5.08 -4.72 -7.70
CA ALA A 17 5.32 -4.00 -8.95
C ALA A 17 4.58 -4.62 -10.14
N GLN A 18 4.56 -5.96 -10.25
CA GLN A 18 3.78 -6.67 -11.28
C GLN A 18 2.27 -6.42 -11.12
N ARG A 19 1.76 -6.41 -9.89
CA ARG A 19 0.35 -6.11 -9.61
C ARG A 19 -0.01 -4.68 -9.99
N MET A 20 0.84 -3.72 -9.64
CA MET A 20 0.69 -2.32 -10.03
C MET A 20 0.60 -2.17 -11.55
N GLN A 21 1.53 -2.77 -12.30
CA GLN A 21 1.51 -2.73 -13.78
C GLN A 21 0.24 -3.34 -14.36
N SER A 22 -0.18 -4.50 -13.86
CA SER A 22 -1.39 -5.19 -14.35
C SER A 22 -2.68 -4.41 -14.14
N ARG A 23 -2.67 -3.40 -13.28
CA ARG A 23 -3.84 -2.61 -12.86
C ARG A 23 -3.68 -1.11 -13.12
N ALA A 24 -2.64 -0.71 -13.85
CA ALA A 24 -2.32 0.69 -14.10
C ALA A 24 -2.33 1.53 -12.80
N ILE A 25 -1.68 1.02 -11.76
CA ILE A 25 -1.45 1.75 -10.51
C ILE A 25 -0.10 2.43 -10.63
N SER A 26 -0.11 3.74 -10.65
CA SER A 26 1.07 4.58 -10.71
C SER A 26 1.79 4.63 -9.37
N GLU A 27 3.07 5.01 -9.40
CA GLU A 27 3.82 5.28 -8.17
C GLU A 27 3.21 6.45 -7.37
N ARG A 28 2.57 7.41 -8.06
CA ARG A 28 1.88 8.54 -7.42
C ARG A 28 0.68 8.06 -6.60
N GLU A 29 -0.14 7.17 -7.15
CA GLU A 29 -1.27 6.59 -6.41
C GLU A 29 -0.81 5.73 -5.25
N LEU A 30 0.26 4.94 -5.42
CA LEU A 30 0.85 4.19 -4.31
C LEU A 30 1.36 5.12 -3.21
N SER A 31 2.04 6.20 -3.59
CA SER A 31 2.53 7.21 -2.63
C SER A 31 1.37 7.86 -1.87
N LEU A 32 0.30 8.25 -2.57
CA LEU A 32 -0.89 8.84 -1.95
C LEU A 32 -1.53 7.85 -0.98
N LEU A 33 -1.69 6.59 -1.39
CA LEU A 33 -2.24 5.54 -0.55
C LEU A 33 -1.41 5.36 0.73
N ILE A 34 -0.09 5.35 0.64
CA ILE A 34 0.80 5.17 1.81
C ILE A 34 0.70 6.38 2.76
N GLU A 35 0.71 7.60 2.22
CA GLU A 35 0.70 8.83 3.02
C GLU A 35 -0.68 9.13 3.64
N GLU A 36 -1.78 8.90 2.91
CA GLU A 36 -3.11 9.36 3.30
C GLU A 36 -4.08 8.22 3.67
N GLY A 37 -3.73 6.97 3.32
CA GLY A 37 -4.61 5.83 3.55
C GLY A 37 -4.83 5.50 5.03
N GLN A 38 -5.94 4.86 5.33
CA GLN A 38 -6.23 4.34 6.67
C GLN A 38 -5.37 3.12 6.95
N THR A 39 -4.80 3.05 8.16
CA THR A 39 -3.95 1.93 8.59
C THR A 39 -4.71 0.96 9.50
N ARG A 40 -4.62 -0.34 9.23
CA ARG A 40 -5.08 -1.39 10.15
C ARG A 40 -3.92 -2.32 10.49
N PHE A 41 -3.61 -2.47 11.76
CA PHE A 41 -2.48 -3.29 12.20
C PHE A 41 -2.92 -4.74 12.41
N LYS A 42 -2.15 -5.69 11.85
CA LYS A 42 -2.24 -7.11 12.19
C LYS A 42 -1.47 -7.39 13.47
N ASP A 43 -0.29 -6.81 13.57
CA ASP A 43 0.63 -6.90 14.70
C ASP A 43 1.63 -5.72 14.68
N SER A 44 2.68 -5.78 15.51
CA SER A 44 3.69 -4.72 15.65
C SER A 44 4.51 -4.44 14.40
N LYS A 45 4.51 -5.35 13.41
CA LYS A 45 5.26 -5.19 12.15
C LYS A 45 4.38 -5.20 10.92
N ARG A 46 3.27 -5.95 10.92
CA ARG A 46 2.45 -6.16 9.73
C ARG A 46 1.17 -5.34 9.84
N PHE A 47 0.86 -4.60 8.79
CA PHE A 47 -0.34 -3.79 8.73
C PHE A 47 -0.78 -3.58 7.29
N TRP A 48 -2.01 -3.13 7.11
CA TRP A 48 -2.58 -2.75 5.84
C TRP A 48 -2.76 -1.26 5.79
N ILE A 49 -2.53 -0.67 4.63
CA ILE A 49 -2.90 0.71 4.33
C ILE A 49 -3.90 0.67 3.20
N ALA A 50 -5.05 1.32 3.35
CA ALA A 50 -6.02 1.40 2.27
C ALA A 50 -6.53 2.80 2.04
N HIS A 51 -6.82 3.11 0.78
CA HIS A 51 -7.28 4.42 0.37
C HIS A 51 -8.33 4.28 -0.73
N PHE A 52 -9.34 5.15 -0.66
CA PHE A 52 -10.38 5.23 -1.66
C PHE A 52 -10.02 6.26 -2.73
N PHE A 53 -10.01 5.87 -3.99
CA PHE A 53 -9.71 6.70 -5.15
C PHE A 53 -10.98 6.87 -5.98
N GLU A 54 -11.59 8.05 -5.91
CA GLU A 54 -12.81 8.39 -6.67
C GLU A 54 -12.64 8.22 -8.18
N GLU A 55 -11.45 8.51 -8.71
CA GLU A 55 -11.15 8.48 -10.15
C GLU A 55 -10.88 7.07 -10.71
N ARG A 56 -10.98 6.02 -9.88
CA ARG A 56 -10.69 4.63 -10.28
C ARG A 56 -11.93 3.76 -10.30
N CYS A 57 -12.03 2.88 -11.30
CA CYS A 57 -13.07 1.84 -11.34
C CYS A 57 -12.89 0.79 -10.23
N ASP A 58 -11.66 0.54 -9.79
CA ASP A 58 -11.30 -0.25 -8.61
C ASP A 58 -11.00 0.68 -7.42
N ASN A 59 -12.02 1.49 -7.09
CA ASN A 59 -11.97 2.64 -6.20
C ASN A 59 -11.39 2.39 -4.80
N LEU A 60 -11.30 1.16 -4.30
CA LEU A 60 -10.65 0.85 -3.03
C LEU A 60 -9.38 0.03 -3.24
N LEU A 61 -8.22 0.66 -3.01
CA LEU A 61 -6.91 0.03 -3.06
C LEU A 61 -6.39 -0.25 -1.64
N CYS A 62 -5.68 -1.36 -1.48
CA CYS A 62 -5.02 -1.71 -0.22
C CYS A 62 -3.67 -2.37 -0.43
N VAL A 63 -2.71 -2.00 0.41
CA VAL A 63 -1.38 -2.58 0.41
C VAL A 63 -1.08 -3.19 1.77
N PRO A 64 -0.84 -4.52 1.84
CA PRO A 64 -0.21 -5.11 3.01
C PRO A 64 1.27 -4.71 3.04
N VAL A 65 1.67 -4.15 4.16
CA VAL A 65 3.00 -3.63 4.44
C VAL A 65 3.63 -4.39 5.60
N VAL A 66 4.94 -4.61 5.49
CA VAL A 66 5.77 -5.07 6.61
C VAL A 66 6.71 -3.94 7.01
N HIS A 67 6.66 -3.57 8.28
CA HIS A 67 7.57 -2.66 8.93
C HIS A 67 8.86 -3.38 9.26
N GLU A 68 9.90 -3.07 8.50
CA GLU A 68 11.28 -3.47 8.80
C GLU A 68 12.04 -2.29 9.39
N LYS A 69 13.25 -2.52 9.91
CA LYS A 69 14.00 -1.53 10.71
C LYS A 69 14.07 -0.15 10.05
N ASP A 70 14.43 -0.09 8.78
CA ASP A 70 14.60 1.16 8.02
C ASP A 70 13.71 1.22 6.76
N LEU A 71 12.84 0.22 6.56
CA LEU A 71 12.07 0.03 5.32
C LEU A 71 10.59 -0.25 5.58
N LEU A 72 9.74 0.25 4.70
CA LEU A 72 8.36 -0.21 4.51
C LEU A 72 8.29 -1.11 3.29
N VAL A 73 8.08 -2.40 3.52
CA VAL A 73 8.06 -3.38 2.44
C VAL A 73 6.62 -3.59 1.98
N VAL A 74 6.31 -3.11 0.77
CA VAL A 74 5.01 -3.32 0.11
C VAL A 74 5.00 -4.70 -0.54
N LYS A 75 4.20 -5.62 0.01
CA LYS A 75 4.20 -7.03 -0.40
C LYS A 75 3.34 -7.29 -1.64
N THR A 76 2.24 -6.56 -1.78
CA THR A 76 1.34 -6.63 -2.95
C THR A 76 0.45 -5.39 -3.00
N VAL A 77 -0.40 -5.30 -4.03
CA VAL A 77 -1.48 -4.32 -4.11
C VAL A 77 -2.80 -5.06 -4.41
N MET A 78 -3.77 -4.85 -3.53
CA MET A 78 -5.10 -5.47 -3.53
C MET A 78 -6.16 -4.44 -3.93
N HIS A 79 -7.24 -4.92 -4.52
CA HIS A 79 -8.45 -4.17 -4.88
C HIS A 79 -9.66 -5.01 -4.43
N HIS A 80 -10.82 -4.39 -4.20
CA HIS A 80 -12.02 -5.07 -3.67
C HIS A 80 -11.75 -5.90 -2.41
N PHE A 81 -11.00 -5.35 -1.46
CA PHE A 81 -10.77 -6.02 -0.18
C PHE A 81 -11.76 -5.49 0.87
N SER A 82 -12.32 -6.38 1.68
CA SER A 82 -12.96 -6.01 2.93
C SER A 82 -11.90 -5.98 4.03
N TRP A 83 -12.03 -5.03 4.96
CA TRP A 83 -11.21 -5.02 6.17
C TRP A 83 -11.47 -6.24 7.06
N GLU A 84 -12.61 -6.90 6.87
CA GLU A 84 -13.09 -8.00 7.69
C GLU A 84 -12.98 -9.33 6.97
N GLY A 85 -12.25 -10.24 7.61
CA GLY A 85 -12.61 -11.64 7.82
C GLY A 85 -12.57 -11.89 9.33
#